data_AF-A0A101HGN0-F1
#
_entry.id   AF-A0A101HGN0-F1
#
_cell.length_a   1.000
_cell.length_b   1.000
_cell.length_c   1.000
_cell.angle_alpha   90.00
_cell.angle_beta   90.00
_cell.angle_gamma   90.00
#
_symmetry.space_group_name_H-M   'P 1'
#
loop_
_entity.id
_entity.type
_entity.pdbx_description
1 polymer ?
#
loop_
_entity_poly.entity_id
_entity_poly.type
_entity_poly.pdbx_seq_one_letter_code
_entity_poly.pdbx_strand_id
1 'polypeptide(L)' 'GDKNVKVVLINIFGGITRCDDVAHGLLEAFRQIKTEVPIVIRLTGTNEKEGRALLQGTHFHVAETMGEATQMAVQLSK' A
#
# COMPACT_ATOMS: atom_id res chain seq x y z
N GLY A 1 -11.63 14.93 -2.43
CA GLY A 1 -11.81 13.47 -2.36
C GLY A 1 -13.28 13.16 -2.14
N ASP A 2 -13.72 11.96 -2.54
CA ASP A 2 -15.06 11.45 -2.26
C ASP A 2 -15.22 11.16 -0.76
N LYS A 3 -16.27 11.69 -0.13
CA LYS A 3 -16.54 11.58 1.32
C LYS A 3 -16.94 10.17 1.76
N ASN A 4 -17.35 9.33 0.81
CA ASN A 4 -17.75 7.96 1.06
C ASN A 4 -16.54 7.01 1.14
N VAL A 5 -15.37 7.43 0.66
CA VAL A 5 -14.15 6.63 0.74
C VAL A 5 -13.64 6.63 2.18
N LYS A 6 -13.59 5.44 2.79
CA LYS A 6 -13.11 5.22 4.17
C LYS A 6 -11.73 4.61 4.25
N VAL A 7 -11.32 3.89 3.20
CA VAL A 7 -10.01 3.23 3.10
C VAL A 7 -9.64 3.10 1.63
N VAL A 8 -8.34 3.11 1.32
CA VAL A 8 -7.84 2.78 -0.01
C VAL A 8 -6.98 1.53 0.10
N LEU A 9 -7.32 0.51 -0.68
CA LEU A 9 -6.47 -0.67 -0.87
C LEU A 9 -5.75 -0.56 -2.21
N ILE A 10 -4.42 -0.47 -2.17
CA ILE A 10 -3.53 -0.48 -3.33
C ILE A 10 -2.94 -1.88 -3.46
N ASN A 11 -3.35 -2.60 -4.50
CA ASN A 11 -2.84 -3.95 -4.78
C ASN A 11 -2.02 -3.91 -6.08
N ILE A 12 -0.72 -4.20 -5.98
CA ILE A 12 0.21 -4.14 -7.12
C ILE A 12 0.91 -5.48 -7.30
N PHE A 13 0.86 -5.96 -8.54
CA PHE A 13 1.64 -7.11 -9.01
C PHE A 13 2.84 -6.60 -9.79
N GLY A 14 4.01 -6.60 -9.15
CA GLY A 14 5.30 -6.44 -9.81
C GLY A 14 5.64 -7.66 -10.67
N GLY A 15 6.42 -7.43 -11.71
CA GLY A 15 6.85 -8.46 -12.64
C GLY A 15 8.11 -7.98 -13.35
N ILE A 16 7.92 -7.16 -14.39
CA ILE A 16 9.02 -6.42 -15.03
C ILE A 16 9.46 -5.27 -14.12
N THR A 17 8.52 -4.47 -13.63
CA THR A 17 8.79 -3.45 -12.61
C THR A 17 8.98 -4.11 -11.26
N ARG A 18 10.08 -3.78 -10.58
CA ARG A 18 10.40 -4.31 -9.25
C ARG A 18 9.58 -3.61 -8.18
N CYS A 19 9.20 -4.34 -7.14
CA CYS A 19 8.34 -3.81 -6.08
C CYS A 19 9.02 -2.73 -5.22
N ASP A 20 10.35 -2.71 -5.15
CA ASP A 20 11.11 -1.65 -4.49
C ASP A 20 11.05 -0.32 -5.27
N ASP A 21 11.14 -0.35 -6.60
CA ASP A 21 10.90 0.83 -7.44
C ASP A 21 9.48 1.39 -7.23
N VAL A 22 8.49 0.49 -7.18
CA VAL A 22 7.09 0.85 -6.88
C VAL A 22 6.95 1.47 -5.49
N ALA A 23 7.60 0.88 -4.47
CA ALA A 23 7.57 1.39 -3.11
C ALA A 23 8.17 2.80 -3.00
N HIS A 24 9.30 3.06 -3.67
CA HIS A 24 9.88 4.41 -3.75
C HIS A 24 8.93 5.42 -4.41
N GLY A 25 8.27 5.02 -5.50
CA GLY A 25 7.27 5.85 -6.17
C GLY A 25 6.08 6.19 -5.26
N LEU A 26 5.60 5.22 -4.48
CA LEU A 26 4.53 5.42 -3.49
C LEU A 26 4.97 6.41 -2.39
N LEU A 27 6.18 6.25 -1.85
CA LEU A 27 6.70 7.16 -0.82
C LEU A 27 6.81 8.59 -1.36
N GLU A 28 7.35 8.79 -2.55
CA GLU A 28 7.47 10.11 -3.19
C GLU A 28 6.08 10.74 -3.47
N ALA A 29 5.14 9.95 -4.00
CA ALA A 29 3.79 10.43 -4.29
C ALA A 29 3.05 10.89 -3.01
N PHE A 30 3.13 10.11 -1.94
CA PHE A 30 2.44 10.41 -0.68
C PHE A 30 3.16 11.44 0.21
N ARG A 31 4.34 11.93 -0.18
CA ARG A 31 4.91 13.17 0.40
C ARG A 31 4.14 14.41 -0.03
N GLN A 32 3.55 14.38 -1.23
CA GLN A 32 2.81 15.49 -1.82
C GLN A 32 1.32 15.38 -1.54
N ILE A 33 0.79 14.15 -1.49
CA ILE A 33 -0.61 13.87 -1.19
C ILE A 33 -0.81 13.84 0.32
N LYS A 34 -1.53 14.82 0.85
CA LYS A 34 -2.00 14.80 2.25
C LYS A 34 -3.39 14.17 2.30
N THR A 35 -3.50 12.97 2.84
CA THR A 35 -4.76 12.27 3.07
C THR A 35 -4.80 11.69 4.47
N GLU A 36 -5.96 11.78 5.11
CA GLU A 36 -6.24 11.12 6.40
C GLU A 36 -6.87 9.74 6.19
N VAL A 37 -7.29 9.42 4.96
CA VAL A 37 -7.84 8.12 4.62
C VAL A 37 -6.74 7.05 4.75
N PRO A 38 -6.94 6.02 5.58
CA PRO A 38 -5.99 4.92 5.72
C PRO A 38 -5.71 4.22 4.39
N ILE A 39 -4.46 3.88 4.16
CA ILE A 39 -4.01 3.23 2.94
C ILE A 39 -3.44 1.85 3.29
N VAL A 40 -4.03 0.81 2.71
CA VAL A 40 -3.51 -0.56 2.76
C VAL A 40 -2.79 -0.84 1.45
N ILE A 41 -1.59 -1.40 1.51
CA ILE A 41 -0.76 -1.70 0.34
C ILE A 41 -0.40 -3.17 0.35
N ARG A 42 -0.56 -3.84 -0.80
CA ARG A 42 -0.08 -5.19 -1.02
C ARG A 42 0.76 -5.23 -2.29
N LEU A 43 2.03 -5.61 -2.12
CA LEU A 43 3.01 -5.76 -3.20
C LEU A 43 3.36 -7.24 -3.39
N THR A 44 3.31 -7.72 -4.63
CA THR A 44 3.68 -9.09 -4.99
C THR A 44 4.46 -9.11 -6.28
N GLY A 45 5.57 -9.84 -6.37
CA GLY A 45 6.41 -9.90 -7.57
C GLY A 45 7.91 -9.82 -7.30
N THR A 46 8.68 -9.37 -8.29
CA THR A 46 10.13 -9.18 -8.17
C THR A 46 10.45 -8.19 -7.06
N ASN A 47 11.37 -8.54 -6.16
CA ASN A 47 11.78 -7.75 -4.98
C ASN A 47 10.63 -7.35 -4.04
N GLU A 48 9.60 -8.19 -3.94
CA GLU A 48 8.44 -7.88 -3.09
C GLU A 48 8.78 -7.74 -1.61
N LYS A 49 9.77 -8.48 -1.09
CA LYS A 49 10.17 -8.42 0.32
C LYS A 49 10.86 -7.08 0.62
N GLU A 50 11.77 -6.67 -0.26
CA GLU A 50 12.47 -5.38 -0.20
C GLU A 50 11.47 -4.23 -0.34
N GLY A 51 10.56 -4.31 -1.31
CA GLY A 51 9.50 -3.32 -1.50
C GLY A 51 8.59 -3.18 -0.29
N ARG A 52 8.15 -4.31 0.31
CA ARG A 52 7.36 -4.28 1.55
C ARG A 52 8.17 -3.67 2.70
N ALA A 53 9.44 -4.02 2.85
CA ALA A 53 10.30 -3.49 3.91
C ALA A 53 10.49 -1.97 3.83
N LEU A 54 10.58 -1.40 2.62
CA LEU A 54 10.66 0.06 2.41
C LEU A 54 9.41 0.81 2.90
N LEU A 55 8.25 0.15 2.90
CA LEU A 55 6.98 0.73 3.33
C LEU A 55 6.70 0.49 4.82
N GLN A 56 7.43 -0.40 5.50
CA GLN A 56 7.28 -0.65 6.93
C GLN A 56 7.66 0.59 7.76
N GLY A 57 6.93 0.84 8.84
CA GLY A 57 7.15 2.00 9.72
C GLY A 57 6.72 3.34 9.13
N THR A 58 6.08 3.33 7.96
CA THR A 58 5.45 4.51 7.36
C THR A 58 3.97 4.60 7.76
N HIS A 59 3.22 5.55 7.19
CA HIS A 59 1.78 5.68 7.42
C HIS A 59 0.94 4.63 6.66
N PHE A 60 1.58 3.74 5.90
CA PHE A 60 0.91 2.68 5.16
C PHE A 60 0.73 1.41 5.99
N HIS A 61 -0.40 0.73 5.79
CA HIS A 61 -0.61 -0.63 6.28
C HIS A 61 -0.17 -1.61 5.20
N VAL A 62 0.90 -2.37 5.45
CA VAL A 62 1.49 -3.26 4.44
C VAL A 62 1.03 -4.70 4.69
N ALA A 63 0.45 -5.32 3.68
CA ALA A 63 0.01 -6.72 3.71
C ALA A 63 0.83 -7.57 2.73
N GLU A 64 1.04 -8.83 3.08
CA GLU A 64 1.70 -9.84 2.24
C GLU A 64 0.71 -10.53 1.31
N THR A 65 -0.47 -10.89 1.84
CA THR A 65 -1.49 -11.62 1.09
C THR A 65 -2.71 -10.77 0.78
N MET A 66 -3.47 -11.15 -0.26
CA MET A 66 -4.73 -10.46 -0.56
C MET A 66 -5.77 -10.63 0.56
N GLY A 67 -5.79 -11.79 1.23
CA GLY A 67 -6.68 -12.04 2.35
C GLY A 67 -6.40 -11.10 3.52
N GLU A 68 -5.12 -10.99 3.90
CA GLU A 68 -4.65 -10.04 4.91
C GLU A 68 -4.99 -8.59 4.54
N ALA A 69 -4.68 -8.18 3.30
CA ALA A 69 -4.96 -6.82 2.82
C ALA A 69 -6.45 -6.47 2.89
N THR A 70 -7.31 -7.43 2.54
CA THR A 70 -8.77 -7.26 2.61
C THR A 70 -9.25 -7.15 4.05
N GLN A 71 -8.74 -8.00 4.94
CA GLN A 71 -9.07 -7.95 6.36
C GLN A 71 -8.66 -6.62 7.00
N MET A 72 -7.44 -6.14 6.73
CA MET A 72 -6.98 -4.83 7.19
C MET A 72 -7.88 -3.71 6.66
N ALA A 73 -8.21 -3.72 5.36
CA ALA A 73 -9.05 -2.70 4.75
C ALA A 73 -10.45 -2.64 5.41
N VAL A 74 -11.08 -3.79 5.64
CA VAL A 74 -12.38 -3.87 6.32
C VAL A 74 -12.33 -3.40 7.78
N GLN A 75 -11.23 -3.68 8.47
CA GLN A 75 -11.03 -3.21 9.85
C GLN A 75 -10.88 -1.69 9.91
N LEU A 76 -10.17 -1.10 8.93
CA LEU A 76 -9.91 0.34 8.83
C LEU A 76 -11.07 1.14 8.21
N SER A 77 -12.02 0.48 7.56
CA SER A 77 -13.16 1.15 6.90
C SER A 77 -14.34 1.47 7.82
N LYS A 78 -14.25 1.10 9.11
CA LYS A 78 -15.29 1.33 10.12
C LYS A 78 -15.19 2.75 10.67
#